data_AF-A0A9W9A9F7-F1
#
_entry.id   AF-A0A9W9A9F7-F1
#
_cell.length_a   1.000
_cell.length_b   1.000
_cell.length_c   1.000
_cell.angle_alpha   90.00
_cell.angle_beta   90.00
_cell.angle_gamma   90.00
#
_symmetry.space_group_name_H-M   'P 1'
#
loop_
_entity.id
_entity.type
_entity.pdbx_description
1 polymer ?
#
loop_
_entity_poly.entity_id
_entity_poly.type
_entity_poly.pdbx_seq_one_letter_code
_entity_poly.pdbx_strand_id
1 'polypeptide(L)'
;MAQHRQEVAEKKIEKDTERKEKRQAARNAVDAVRPIFALTEIDYRASRAQGTTGYFSVPEITMQLKWHKQHGIKGAVPRVESSWGKRDEKVQLLRAAVEEYNSAHASQSTEEPEDLAEETIPEALDEFDSDGHDSEEEYYR
;
A
#
# COMPACT_ATOMS: atom_id res chain seq x y z
N MET A 1 38.35 -41.11 12.72
CA MET A 1 37.05 -41.30 12.03
C MET A 1 35.88 -40.63 12.77
N ALA A 2 35.68 -40.87 14.08
CA ALA A 2 34.55 -40.30 14.83
C ALA A 2 34.63 -38.77 15.03
N GLN A 3 35.80 -38.24 15.41
CA GLN A 3 36.02 -36.80 15.60
C GLN A 3 35.81 -35.99 14.31
N HIS A 4 36.31 -36.47 13.17
CA HIS A 4 36.07 -35.85 11.87
C HIS A 4 34.58 -35.84 11.48
N ARG A 5 33.80 -36.86 11.86
CA ARG A 5 32.36 -36.88 11.62
C ARG A 5 31.61 -35.87 12.51
N GLN A 6 32.07 -35.65 13.74
CA GLN A 6 31.50 -34.64 14.65
C GLN A 6 31.81 -33.22 14.15
N GLU A 7 33.06 -32.93 13.79
CA GLU A 7 33.46 -31.61 13.28
C GLU A 7 32.71 -31.22 11.99
N VAL A 8 32.47 -32.17 11.09
CA VAL A 8 31.65 -31.95 9.89
C VAL A 8 30.18 -31.69 10.24
N ALA A 9 29.64 -32.32 11.27
CA ALA A 9 28.27 -32.09 11.72
C ALA A 9 28.11 -30.70 12.35
N GLU A 10 29.05 -30.29 13.21
CA GLU A 10 29.08 -28.96 13.83
C GLU A 10 29.14 -27.85 12.77
N LYS A 11 30.06 -27.96 11.80
CA LYS A 11 30.16 -26.98 10.69
C LYS A 11 28.89 -26.91 9.83
N LYS A 12 28.16 -28.02 9.68
CA LYS A 12 26.86 -28.02 8.99
C LYS A 12 25.79 -27.28 9.79
N ILE A 13 25.73 -27.53 11.10
CA ILE A 13 24.78 -26.87 12.00
C ILE A 13 25.05 -25.35 12.00
N GLU A 14 26.30 -24.94 12.18
CA GLU A 14 26.70 -23.52 12.17
C GLU A 14 26.36 -22.83 10.85
N LYS A 15 26.65 -23.47 9.72
CA LYS A 15 26.28 -22.94 8.41
C LYS A 15 24.77 -22.80 8.23
N ASP A 16 23.99 -23.73 8.79
CA ASP A 16 22.54 -23.69 8.71
C ASP A 16 21.93 -22.65 9.67
N THR A 17 22.52 -22.41 10.84
CA THR A 17 22.11 -21.31 11.74
C THR A 17 22.38 -19.96 11.09
N GLU A 18 23.58 -19.74 10.53
CA GLU A 18 23.88 -18.50 9.80
C GLU A 18 22.90 -18.24 8.65
N ARG A 19 22.55 -19.30 7.90
CA ARG A 19 21.59 -19.19 6.79
C ARG A 19 20.20 -18.81 7.30
N LYS A 20 19.78 -19.38 8.43
CA LYS A 20 18.50 -19.04 9.07
C LYS A 20 18.51 -17.58 9.55
N GLU A 21 19.56 -17.14 10.21
CA GLU A 21 19.72 -15.77 10.68
C GLU A 21 19.71 -14.76 9.52
N LYS A 22 20.45 -15.03 8.43
CA LYS A 22 20.44 -14.18 7.23
C LYS A 22 19.04 -14.07 6.62
N ARG A 23 18.29 -15.19 6.58
CA ARG A 23 16.89 -15.20 6.11
C ARG A 23 15.96 -14.45 7.05
N GLN A 24 16.14 -14.59 8.36
CA GLN A 24 15.38 -13.87 9.38
C GLN A 24 15.61 -12.36 9.25
N ALA A 25 16.87 -11.93 9.16
CA ALA A 25 17.24 -10.53 8.98
C ALA A 25 16.63 -9.94 7.71
N ALA A 26 16.64 -10.70 6.59
CA ALA A 26 16.00 -10.26 5.36
C ALA A 26 14.48 -10.10 5.50
N ARG A 27 13.81 -10.98 6.25
CA ARG A 27 12.37 -10.84 6.54
C ARG A 27 12.08 -9.63 7.42
N ASN A 28 12.84 -9.47 8.50
CA ASN A 28 12.70 -8.32 9.39
C ASN A 28 12.92 -7.00 8.65
N ALA A 29 13.86 -6.97 7.70
CA ALA A 29 14.09 -5.81 6.85
C ALA A 29 12.89 -5.49 5.94
N VAL A 30 12.16 -6.51 5.47
CA VAL A 30 10.91 -6.34 4.72
C VAL A 30 9.80 -5.81 5.62
N ASP A 31 9.67 -6.36 6.83
CA ASP A 31 8.62 -5.95 7.78
C ASP A 31 8.81 -4.50 8.26
N ALA A 32 10.05 -4.02 8.32
CA ALA A 32 10.36 -2.63 8.68
C ALA A 32 10.10 -1.60 7.56
N VAL A 33 9.77 -2.04 6.33
CA VAL A 33 9.45 -1.13 5.22
C VAL A 33 8.14 -0.42 5.52
N ARG A 34 8.11 0.91 5.33
CA ARG A 34 6.86 1.66 5.26
C ARG A 34 6.25 1.49 3.86
N PRO A 35 5.15 0.74 3.70
CA PRO A 35 4.55 0.50 2.40
C PRO A 35 3.94 1.78 1.81
N ILE A 36 4.02 1.91 0.49
CA ILE A 36 3.35 2.98 -0.26
C ILE A 36 2.05 2.42 -0.83
N PHE A 37 0.91 2.98 -0.41
CA PHE A 37 -0.42 2.57 -0.89
C PHE A 37 -1.06 3.54 -1.87
N ALA A 38 -0.48 4.73 -2.05
CA ALA A 38 -0.99 5.74 -2.95
C ALA A 38 -0.33 5.62 -4.33
N LEU A 39 -1.13 5.40 -5.38
CA LEU A 39 -0.63 5.35 -6.76
C LEU A 39 0.01 6.68 -7.17
N THR A 40 -0.58 7.80 -6.74
CA THR A 40 -0.04 9.15 -6.99
C THR A 40 1.36 9.34 -6.41
N GLU A 41 1.67 8.74 -5.25
CA GLU A 41 3.01 8.78 -4.66
C GLU A 41 4.01 7.94 -5.47
N ILE A 42 3.60 6.76 -5.93
CA ILE A 42 4.42 5.91 -6.81
C ILE A 42 4.77 6.67 -8.09
N ASP A 43 3.78 7.31 -8.70
CA ASP A 43 3.90 8.06 -9.95
C ASP A 43 4.82 9.26 -9.79
N TYR A 44 4.59 10.02 -8.72
CA TYR A 44 5.43 11.15 -8.37
C TYR A 44 6.89 10.72 -8.21
N ARG A 45 7.18 9.70 -7.39
CA ARG A 45 8.55 9.24 -7.14
C ARG A 45 9.19 8.59 -8.37
N ALA A 46 8.40 7.91 -9.21
CA ALA A 46 8.87 7.28 -10.44
C ALA A 46 9.26 8.32 -11.51
N SER A 47 8.57 9.46 -11.55
CA SER A 47 8.84 10.58 -12.47
C SER A 47 10.12 11.35 -12.17
N ARG A 48 10.66 11.21 -10.94
CA ARG A 48 11.85 11.94 -10.53
C ARG A 48 13.11 11.40 -11.21
N ALA A 49 14.02 12.32 -11.55
CA ALA A 49 15.31 11.95 -12.09
C ALA A 49 16.21 11.28 -11.04
N GLN A 50 17.09 10.38 -11.49
CA GLN A 50 18.08 9.73 -10.64
C GLN A 50 18.98 10.77 -9.96
N GLY A 51 19.28 10.56 -8.67
CA GLY A 51 20.11 11.46 -7.87
C GLY A 51 19.35 12.64 -7.26
N THR A 52 18.07 12.81 -7.58
CA THR A 52 17.22 13.79 -6.90
C THR A 52 16.64 13.22 -5.61
N THR A 53 16.43 14.07 -4.59
CA THR A 53 15.78 13.68 -3.34
C THR A 53 14.42 13.05 -3.61
N GLY A 54 14.09 11.91 -3.03
CA GLY A 54 12.80 11.25 -3.28
C GLY A 54 12.69 10.52 -4.63
N TYR A 55 13.80 10.37 -5.36
CA TYR A 55 13.90 9.44 -6.48
C TYR A 55 13.57 8.01 -6.02
N PHE A 56 12.69 7.34 -6.77
CA PHE A 56 12.36 5.95 -6.46
C PHE A 56 13.45 5.00 -6.95
N SER A 57 14.29 4.53 -6.01
CA SER A 57 15.42 3.65 -6.34
C SER A 57 15.00 2.20 -6.56
N VAL A 58 15.72 1.47 -7.42
CA VAL A 58 15.44 0.03 -7.67
C VAL A 58 15.47 -0.82 -6.39
N PRO A 59 16.42 -0.63 -5.45
CA PRO A 59 16.40 -1.34 -4.17
C PRO A 59 15.13 -1.05 -3.37
N GLU A 60 14.69 0.21 -3.32
CA GLU A 60 13.49 0.60 -2.60
C GLU A 60 12.22 0.01 -3.23
N ILE A 61 12.07 0.08 -4.57
CA ILE A 61 10.96 -0.56 -5.28
C ILE A 61 10.96 -2.08 -5.00
N THR A 62 12.14 -2.70 -5.00
CA THR A 62 12.27 -4.13 -4.71
C THR A 62 11.84 -4.46 -3.28
N MET A 63 12.15 -3.60 -2.30
CA MET A 63 11.69 -3.75 -0.92
C MET A 63 10.18 -3.60 -0.79
N GLN A 64 9.57 -2.63 -1.49
CA GLN A 64 8.13 -2.47 -1.56
C GLN A 64 7.45 -3.72 -2.15
N LEU A 65 7.97 -4.25 -3.26
CA LEU A 65 7.46 -5.50 -3.86
C LEU A 65 7.61 -6.70 -2.93
N LYS A 66 8.70 -6.78 -2.15
CA LYS A 66 8.86 -7.84 -1.13
C LYS A 66 7.82 -7.72 -0.02
N TRP A 67 7.51 -6.50 0.40
CA TRP A 67 6.46 -6.24 1.38
C TRP A 67 5.10 -6.70 0.84
N HIS A 68 4.72 -6.28 -0.37
CA HIS A 68 3.45 -6.72 -1.00
C HIS A 68 3.40 -8.23 -1.25
N LYS A 69 4.53 -8.87 -1.55
CA LYS A 69 4.60 -10.34 -1.67
C LYS A 69 4.36 -11.07 -0.34
N GLN A 70 4.71 -10.45 0.79
CA GLN A 70 4.60 -11.05 2.12
C GLN A 70 3.25 -10.73 2.79
N HIS A 71 2.80 -9.47 2.69
CA HIS A 71 1.65 -8.93 3.43
C HIS A 71 0.48 -8.52 2.53
N GLY A 72 0.71 -8.39 1.23
CA GLY A 72 -0.32 -7.99 0.27
C GLY A 72 -1.16 -9.15 -0.25
N ILE A 73 -1.90 -8.89 -1.33
CA ILE A 73 -2.79 -9.88 -1.94
C ILE A 73 -1.99 -11.00 -2.58
N LYS A 74 -2.39 -12.23 -2.27
CA LYS A 74 -1.73 -13.44 -2.77
C LYS A 74 -1.94 -13.57 -4.27
N GLY A 75 -0.85 -13.42 -5.04
CA GLY A 75 -0.86 -13.52 -6.50
C GLY A 75 -0.55 -12.20 -7.20
N ALA A 76 -0.76 -11.07 -6.52
CA ALA A 76 -0.49 -9.73 -7.04
C ALA A 76 0.99 -9.53 -7.44
N VAL A 77 1.91 -10.12 -6.67
CA VAL A 77 3.35 -10.08 -6.93
C VAL A 77 3.86 -11.49 -7.25
N PRO A 78 4.52 -11.70 -8.42
CA PRO A 78 5.16 -12.96 -8.77
C PRO A 78 6.14 -13.44 -7.69
N ARG A 79 6.16 -14.74 -7.42
CA ARG A 79 7.04 -15.32 -6.40
C ARG A 79 8.52 -15.22 -6.75
N VAL A 80 8.84 -15.28 -8.04
CA VAL A 80 10.22 -15.34 -8.53
C VAL A 80 10.73 -13.91 -8.76
N GLU A 81 11.74 -13.48 -8.00
CA GLU A 81 12.27 -12.10 -8.10
C GLU A 81 12.86 -11.77 -9.48
N SER A 82 13.35 -12.78 -10.22
CA SER A 82 13.88 -12.60 -11.57
C SER A 82 12.80 -12.25 -12.60
N SER A 83 11.52 -12.50 -12.32
CA SER A 83 10.41 -12.12 -13.20
C SER A 83 9.90 -10.71 -12.94
N TRP A 84 10.48 -9.97 -11.99
CA TRP A 84 10.04 -8.60 -11.67
C TRP A 84 10.57 -7.58 -12.66
N GLY A 85 11.53 -7.96 -13.50
CA GLY A 85 12.00 -7.10 -14.58
C GLY A 85 12.92 -5.97 -14.16
N LYS A 86 13.06 -4.99 -15.04
CA LYS A 86 13.85 -3.76 -14.84
C LYS A 86 13.07 -2.72 -14.02
N ARG A 87 13.66 -1.54 -13.79
CA ARG A 87 13.05 -0.49 -12.96
C ARG A 87 11.60 -0.20 -13.33
N ASP A 88 11.31 0.08 -14.59
CA ASP A 88 9.97 0.53 -14.99
C ASP A 88 8.95 -0.60 -14.92
N GLU A 89 9.35 -1.83 -15.26
CA GLU A 89 8.54 -3.04 -15.07
C GLU A 89 8.24 -3.29 -13.59
N LYS A 90 9.23 -3.09 -12.69
CA LYS A 90 9.02 -3.16 -11.24
C LYS A 90 8.07 -2.08 -10.74
N VAL A 91 8.11 -0.87 -11.28
CA VAL A 91 7.17 0.21 -10.93
C VAL A 91 5.75 -0.15 -11.37
N GLN A 92 5.57 -0.63 -12.59
CA GLN A 92 4.26 -1.08 -13.09
C GLN A 92 3.71 -2.24 -12.25
N LEU A 93 4.56 -3.21 -11.92
CA LEU A 93 4.19 -4.31 -11.05
C LEU A 93 3.77 -3.84 -9.65
N LEU A 94 4.49 -2.86 -9.09
CA LEU A 94 4.13 -2.28 -7.80
C LEU A 94 2.80 -1.54 -7.85
N ARG A 95 2.54 -0.77 -8.92
CA ARG A 95 1.23 -0.12 -9.13
C ARG A 95 0.10 -1.14 -9.14
N ALA A 96 0.23 -2.20 -9.95
CA ALA A 96 -0.78 -3.27 -10.01
C ALA A 96 -1.01 -3.94 -8.65
N ALA A 97 0.07 -4.22 -7.90
CA ALA A 97 -0.04 -4.80 -6.57
C ALA A 97 -0.74 -3.89 -5.56
N VAL A 98 -0.54 -2.57 -5.67
CA VAL A 98 -1.22 -1.57 -4.84
C VAL A 98 -2.68 -1.40 -5.25
N GLU A 99 -2.98 -1.40 -6.55
CA GLU A 99 -4.36 -1.38 -7.07
C GLU A 99 -5.16 -2.59 -6.56
N GLU A 100 -4.63 -3.80 -6.68
CA GLU A 100 -5.26 -5.01 -6.16
C GLU A 100 -5.44 -4.95 -4.64
N TYR A 101 -4.43 -4.49 -3.91
CA TYR A 101 -4.49 -4.33 -2.46
C TYR A 101 -5.60 -3.35 -2.05
N ASN A 102 -5.62 -2.17 -2.66
CA ASN A 102 -6.62 -1.15 -2.36
C ASN A 102 -8.02 -1.61 -2.75
N SER A 103 -8.17 -2.31 -3.88
CA SER A 103 -9.47 -2.85 -4.32
C SER A 103 -10.00 -3.90 -3.34
N ALA A 104 -9.14 -4.84 -2.90
CA ALA A 104 -9.52 -5.87 -1.94
C ALA A 104 -9.91 -5.28 -0.57
N HIS A 105 -9.21 -4.24 -0.11
CA HIS A 105 -9.53 -3.57 1.15
C HIS A 105 -10.71 -2.60 1.06
N ALA A 106 -10.97 -2.02 -0.11
CA ALA A 106 -12.18 -1.23 -0.35
C ALA A 106 -13.43 -2.12 -0.30
N SER A 107 -13.38 -3.32 -0.90
CA SER A 107 -14.47 -4.30 -0.84
C SER A 107 -14.73 -4.86 0.56
N GLN A 108 -13.75 -4.81 1.46
CA GLN A 108 -13.94 -5.20 2.87
C GLN A 108 -14.56 -4.09 3.73
N SER A 109 -14.68 -2.87 3.20
CA SER A 109 -15.30 -1.73 3.92
C SER A 109 -16.77 -1.54 3.55
N THR A 110 -17.43 -2.55 2.97
CA THR A 110 -18.83 -2.48 2.51
C THR A 110 -19.68 -3.60 3.11
N GLU A 111 -19.68 -3.71 4.45
CA GLU A 111 -20.70 -4.36 5.29
C GLU A 111 -20.93 -3.36 6.44
N GLU A 112 -22.05 -2.67 6.69
CA GLU A 112 -23.47 -2.80 6.34
C GLU A 112 -24.13 -1.40 6.21
N PRO A 113 -25.22 -1.23 5.43
CA PRO A 113 -26.24 -0.23 5.75
C PRO A 113 -27.20 -0.82 6.79
N GLU A 114 -27.21 -0.26 8.01
CA GLU A 114 -28.36 -0.45 8.92
C GLU A 114 -29.54 0.37 8.37
N ASP A 115 -30.35 -0.25 7.51
CA ASP A 115 -31.74 0.17 7.26
C ASP A 115 -32.59 -0.24 8.48
N LEU A 116 -33.13 0.75 9.21
CA LEU A 116 -34.38 0.78 10.00
C LEU A 116 -34.29 2.00 10.93
N ALA A 117 -35.06 3.08 10.80
CA ALA A 117 -36.51 3.07 10.71
C ALA A 117 -37.07 4.28 9.96
N GLU A 118 -38.02 3.96 9.08
CA GLU A 118 -39.07 4.83 8.57
C GLU A 118 -39.96 5.27 9.75
N GLU A 119 -39.91 6.54 10.14
CA GLU A 119 -40.93 7.14 11.01
C GLU A 119 -41.27 8.56 10.53
N THR A 120 -42.28 8.58 9.64
CA THR A 120 -43.33 9.60 9.47
C THR A 120 -43.00 11.07 9.71
N ILE A 121 -42.97 11.82 8.60
CA ILE A 121 -43.15 13.27 8.51
C ILE A 121 -44.57 13.64 8.99
N PRO A 122 -44.77 14.59 9.93
CA PRO A 122 -45.98 15.38 9.97
C PRO A 122 -45.73 16.70 9.21
N GLU A 123 -46.37 16.78 8.07
CA GLU A 123 -46.59 17.95 7.23
C GLU A 123 -47.34 19.02 8.06
N ALA A 124 -46.67 20.13 8.36
CA ALA A 124 -47.31 21.38 8.74
C ALA A 124 -46.91 22.42 7.69
N LEU A 125 -47.78 22.53 6.69
CA LEU A 125 -47.85 23.61 5.71
C LEU A 125 -48.30 24.93 6.36
N ASP A 126 -47.99 26.00 5.65
CA ASP A 126 -48.36 27.43 5.84
C ASP A 126 -47.53 28.16 6.90
N GLU A 127 -46.78 29.23 6.57
CA GLU A 127 -47.17 30.34 5.71
C GLU A 127 -45.90 30.98 5.11
N PHE A 128 -45.80 30.93 3.78
CA PHE A 128 -44.79 31.64 2.99
C PHE A 128 -45.34 33.05 2.73
N ASP A 129 -44.98 34.02 3.57
CA ASP A 129 -45.25 35.42 3.27
C ASP A 129 -44.08 35.98 2.46
N SER A 130 -44.25 35.88 1.14
CA SER A 130 -43.50 36.67 0.19
C SER A 130 -43.93 38.11 0.31
N ASP A 131 -43.04 38.99 0.75
CA ASP A 131 -43.16 40.38 0.34
C ASP A 131 -41.81 40.89 -0.13
N GLY A 132 -41.79 41.30 -1.39
CA GLY A 132 -40.60 41.69 -2.10
C GLY A 132 -40.05 43.00 -1.55
N HIS A 133 -38.73 43.13 -1.56
CA HIS A 133 -38.20 44.43 -1.87
C HIS A 133 -36.97 44.36 -2.76
N ASP A 134 -37.10 45.21 -3.76
CA ASP A 134 -36.28 45.43 -4.92
C ASP A 134 -34.92 46.03 -4.53
N SER A 135 -33.99 45.93 -5.47
CA SER A 135 -32.66 46.53 -5.48
C SER A 135 -32.55 47.93 -4.85
N GLU A 136 -31.47 48.20 -4.10
CA GLU A 136 -30.58 49.30 -4.47
C GLU A 136 -29.19 49.14 -3.84
N GLU A 137 -28.19 49.20 -4.73
CA GLU A 137 -26.80 49.54 -4.44
C GLU A 137 -26.75 50.86 -3.66
N GLU A 138 -26.02 50.90 -2.56
CA GLU A 138 -25.37 52.15 -2.14
C GLU A 138 -23.98 51.85 -1.58
N TYR A 139 -23.12 51.43 -2.51
CA TYR A 139 -21.69 51.63 -2.38
C TYR A 139 -21.41 53.09 -2.75
N TYR A 140 -20.88 53.86 -1.80
CA TYR A 140 -20.11 55.12 -1.90
C TYR A 140 -20.61 56.28 -1.02
N ARG A 141 -19.91 56.54 0.09
CA ARG A 141 -19.00 57.70 0.17
C ARG A 141 -18.00 57.60 1.31
#